data_AF-A0A1N6PU22-F1
#
_entry.id   AF-A0A1N6PU22-F1
#
_cell.length_a   1.000
_cell.length_b   1.000
_cell.length_c   1.000
_cell.angle_alpha   90.00
_cell.angle_beta   90.00
_cell.angle_gamma   90.00
#
_symmetry.space_group_name_H-M   'P 1'
#
loop_
_entity.id
_entity.type
_entity.pdbx_description
1 polymer ?
#
loop_
_entity_poly.entity_id
_entity_poly.type
_entity_poly.pdbx_seq_one_letter_code
_entity_poly.pdbx_strand_id
1 'polypeptide(L)'
;MARRIRVTHLLLAGGLALAAQPALAQEGMLFKNLLEGTFGGKSNDDIDYRARAPLVVPPNTTLPPPQQSASGRNAAWPNDPDVQRRKDEASPRRYVPADGLRDNPILSAREIQRGRTLNAPMQATARPVRENDVYDNVIGPIRIGREQAAKYNEQAQEALKYGEEPPRRTLTEPPTGYRRPAATAAIGPGKGGPVEDKQAVGERNFAEGRGPVMRPQ
;
A
#
# COMPACT_ATOMS: atom_id res chain seq x y z
N MET A 1 -49.59 -69.33 -21.77
CA MET A 1 -50.36 -68.06 -21.75
C MET A 1 -49.37 -66.91 -21.95
N ALA A 2 -49.57 -65.81 -22.65
CA ALA A 2 -50.48 -65.39 -23.71
C ALA A 2 -49.88 -64.08 -24.32
N ARG A 3 -49.87 -63.99 -25.66
CA ARG A 3 -49.95 -62.77 -26.53
C ARG A 3 -48.88 -61.66 -26.35
N ARG A 4 -47.89 -61.55 -27.25
CA ARG A 4 -47.89 -60.83 -28.56
C ARG A 4 -48.32 -59.34 -28.48
N ILE A 5 -47.43 -58.41 -28.86
CA ILE A 5 -47.44 -57.59 -30.10
C ILE A 5 -46.36 -56.47 -30.00
N ARG A 6 -45.63 -56.28 -31.10
CA ARG A 6 -44.71 -55.17 -31.36
C ARG A 6 -45.49 -53.93 -31.80
N VAL A 7 -45.15 -52.73 -31.35
CA VAL A 7 -45.32 -51.49 -32.14
C VAL A 7 -44.16 -50.54 -31.87
N THR A 8 -43.57 -50.12 -32.98
CA THR A 8 -42.47 -49.18 -33.18
C THR A 8 -42.94 -47.72 -33.22
N HIS A 9 -41.97 -46.82 -33.00
CA HIS A 9 -41.80 -45.48 -33.59
C HIS A 9 -42.31 -44.20 -32.89
N LEU A 10 -41.39 -43.22 -32.94
CA LEU A 10 -41.57 -41.75 -33.01
C LEU A 10 -41.96 -41.09 -31.66
N LEU A 11 -41.31 -40.04 -31.14
CA LEU A 11 -40.51 -38.97 -31.74
C LEU A 11 -39.55 -38.36 -30.70
N LEU A 12 -38.33 -38.12 -31.16
CA LEU A 12 -37.36 -37.16 -30.65
C LEU A 12 -37.85 -35.74 -30.96
N ALA A 13 -38.09 -34.89 -29.96
CA ALA A 13 -37.93 -33.42 -30.04
C ALA A 13 -38.45 -32.73 -28.77
N GLY A 14 -37.63 -31.86 -28.16
CA GLY A 14 -38.13 -30.75 -27.36
C GLY A 14 -37.41 -30.53 -26.04
N GLY A 15 -36.55 -29.52 -25.99
CA GLY A 15 -36.41 -28.72 -24.78
C GLY A 15 -35.17 -28.96 -23.93
N LEU A 16 -34.00 -28.76 -24.53
CA LEU A 16 -32.83 -28.25 -23.80
C LEU A 16 -33.15 -26.80 -23.39
N ALA A 17 -33.99 -26.62 -22.37
CA ALA A 17 -34.36 -25.32 -21.80
C ALA A 17 -35.11 -25.50 -20.47
N LEU A 18 -34.38 -25.77 -19.38
CA LEU A 18 -34.81 -25.35 -18.04
C LEU A 18 -33.61 -25.16 -17.10
N ALA A 19 -32.53 -24.57 -17.59
CA ALA A 19 -31.54 -23.91 -16.76
C ALA A 19 -32.09 -22.53 -16.35
N ALA A 20 -33.09 -22.53 -15.47
CA ALA A 20 -33.59 -21.37 -14.72
C ALA A 20 -34.84 -21.78 -13.92
N GLN A 21 -34.70 -22.72 -12.98
CA GLN A 21 -35.66 -22.80 -11.88
C GLN A 21 -35.15 -21.89 -10.76
N PRO A 22 -35.94 -20.92 -10.28
CA PRO A 22 -35.57 -20.17 -9.09
C PRO A 22 -35.52 -21.15 -7.92
N ALA A 23 -34.43 -21.13 -7.15
CA ALA A 23 -34.35 -21.82 -5.87
C ALA A 23 -35.41 -21.21 -4.94
N LEU A 24 -36.59 -21.82 -4.91
CA LEU A 24 -37.69 -21.37 -4.06
C LEU A 24 -37.45 -21.89 -2.63
N ALA A 25 -37.06 -20.97 -1.74
CA ALA A 25 -37.50 -20.88 -0.33
C ALA A 25 -37.41 -22.09 0.61
N GLN A 26 -36.80 -23.22 0.24
CA GLN A 26 -36.61 -24.38 1.15
C GLN A 26 -35.61 -24.08 2.27
N GLU A 27 -34.66 -23.17 2.06
CA GLU A 27 -33.75 -22.71 3.12
C GLU A 27 -34.47 -21.99 4.26
N GLY A 28 -35.61 -21.33 3.99
CA GLY A 28 -36.37 -20.62 5.01
C GLY A 28 -37.01 -21.55 6.04
N MET A 29 -37.53 -22.70 5.60
CA MET A 29 -38.12 -23.70 6.51
C MET A 29 -37.08 -24.50 7.27
N LEU A 30 -35.96 -24.84 6.63
CA LEU A 30 -34.83 -25.50 7.30
C LEU A 30 -34.22 -24.59 8.37
N PHE A 31 -33.97 -23.32 8.02
CA PHE A 31 -33.46 -22.34 8.97
C PHE A 31 -34.45 -22.04 10.09
N LYS A 32 -35.75 -21.93 9.77
CA LYS A 32 -36.81 -21.76 10.79
C LYS A 32 -36.87 -22.95 11.75
N ASN A 33 -36.88 -24.19 11.24
CA ASN A 33 -36.92 -25.40 12.07
C ASN A 33 -35.65 -25.57 12.90
N LEU A 34 -34.48 -25.21 12.36
CA LEU A 34 -33.21 -25.20 13.08
C LEU A 34 -33.22 -24.15 14.20
N LEU A 35 -33.68 -22.93 13.92
CA LEU A 35 -33.79 -21.86 14.92
C LEU A 35 -34.80 -22.23 16.02
N GLU A 36 -35.95 -22.78 15.63
CA GLU A 36 -37.02 -23.18 16.53
C GLU A 36 -36.58 -24.35 17.45
N GLY A 37 -35.79 -25.29 16.92
CA GLY A 37 -35.21 -26.41 17.68
C GLY A 37 -34.01 -26.05 18.56
N THR A 38 -33.24 -24.99 18.22
CA THR A 38 -32.05 -24.58 18.99
C THR A 38 -32.32 -23.46 19.99
N PHE A 39 -33.19 -22.50 19.63
CA PHE A 39 -33.54 -21.35 20.47
C PHE A 39 -34.92 -21.46 21.12
N GLY A 40 -35.64 -22.56 20.88
CA GLY A 40 -36.92 -22.84 21.51
C GLY A 40 -37.99 -21.84 21.10
N GLY A 41 -38.47 -21.92 19.86
CA GLY A 41 -39.64 -21.17 19.42
C GLY A 41 -40.88 -21.72 20.12
N LYS A 42 -41.25 -21.08 21.23
CA LYS A 42 -42.49 -21.38 21.94
C LYS A 42 -43.59 -20.51 21.34
N SER A 43 -44.77 -21.12 21.17
CA SER A 43 -46.04 -20.44 20.90
C SER A 43 -46.21 -19.24 21.82
N ASN A 44 -46.92 -18.21 21.32
CA ASN A 44 -47.36 -17.02 22.07
C ASN A 44 -48.20 -17.42 23.29
N ASP A 45 -47.56 -17.95 24.32
CA ASP A 45 -48.13 -18.01 25.65
C ASP A 45 -48.08 -16.59 26.21
N ASP A 46 -49.24 -16.09 26.63
CA ASP A 46 -49.41 -14.76 27.17
C ASP A 46 -48.41 -14.53 28.33
N ILE A 47 -47.70 -13.41 28.30
CA ILE A 47 -46.59 -13.17 29.24
C ILE A 47 -47.18 -13.04 30.64
N ASP A 48 -46.85 -13.98 31.53
CA ASP A 48 -47.21 -13.90 32.94
C ASP A 48 -46.39 -12.78 33.60
N TYR A 49 -46.95 -11.57 33.63
CA TYR A 49 -46.33 -10.38 34.22
C TYR A 49 -46.27 -10.48 35.74
N ARG A 50 -45.26 -11.21 36.25
CA ARG A 50 -44.93 -11.24 37.67
C ARG A 50 -43.87 -10.21 38.00
N ALA A 51 -43.85 -9.78 39.27
CA ALA A 51 -42.78 -8.96 39.79
C ALA A 51 -41.43 -9.66 39.51
N ARG A 52 -40.48 -8.90 38.94
CA ARG A 52 -39.12 -9.40 38.69
C ARG A 52 -38.46 -9.76 40.02
N ALA A 53 -37.65 -10.82 40.02
CA ALA A 53 -36.86 -11.17 41.20
C ALA A 53 -36.05 -9.96 41.69
N PRO A 54 -35.92 -9.78 43.02
CA PRO A 54 -35.20 -8.63 43.57
C PRO A 54 -33.75 -8.62 43.11
N LEU A 55 -33.19 -7.42 42.93
CA LEU A 55 -31.80 -7.24 42.51
C LEU A 55 -30.86 -7.78 43.58
N VAL A 56 -30.07 -8.80 43.24
CA VAL A 56 -29.05 -9.34 44.14
C VAL A 56 -27.85 -8.40 44.14
N VAL A 57 -27.70 -7.66 45.23
CA VAL A 57 -26.53 -6.80 45.44
C VAL A 57 -25.37 -7.67 45.93
N PRO A 58 -24.16 -7.53 45.36
CA PRO A 58 -22.99 -8.25 45.85
C PRO A 58 -22.71 -7.89 47.32
N PRO A 59 -22.21 -8.85 48.14
CA PRO A 59 -22.07 -8.70 49.59
C PRO A 59 -21.10 -7.59 50.00
N ASN A 60 -20.17 -7.21 49.13
CA ASN A 60 -19.24 -6.09 49.35
C ASN A 60 -19.07 -5.27 48.08
N THR A 61 -19.01 -3.95 48.25
CA THR A 61 -18.77 -2.96 47.17
C THR A 61 -17.31 -2.52 47.10
N THR A 62 -16.41 -3.20 47.82
CA THR A 62 -14.98 -2.89 47.82
C THR A 62 -14.38 -3.26 46.47
N LEU A 63 -14.08 -2.23 45.68
CA LEU A 63 -13.35 -2.40 44.43
C LEU A 63 -11.94 -2.95 44.74
N PRO A 64 -11.43 -3.88 43.91
CA PRO A 64 -10.04 -4.29 44.02
C PRO A 64 -9.11 -3.06 43.85
N PRO A 65 -7.95 -3.04 44.53
CA PRO A 65 -7.03 -1.92 44.43
C PRO A 65 -6.62 -1.68 42.96
N PRO A 66 -6.41 -0.41 42.56
CA PRO A 66 -6.01 -0.10 41.18
C PRO A 66 -4.70 -0.80 40.85
N GLN A 67 -4.62 -1.35 39.63
CA GLN A 67 -3.37 -1.93 39.13
C GLN A 67 -2.27 -0.88 39.17
N GLN A 68 -1.08 -1.27 39.61
CA GLN A 68 0.09 -0.40 39.60
C GLN A 68 0.29 0.18 38.19
N SER A 69 0.63 1.47 38.13
CA SER A 69 0.86 2.17 36.86
C SER A 69 1.90 1.39 36.05
N ALA A 70 1.54 0.99 34.83
CA ALA A 70 2.46 0.37 33.86
C ALA A 70 3.51 1.36 33.32
N SER A 71 3.87 2.39 34.10
CA SER A 71 4.86 3.41 33.76
C SER A 71 6.29 2.88 33.80
N GLY A 72 6.50 1.68 34.35
CA GLY A 72 7.74 0.93 34.19
C GLY A 72 7.87 0.43 32.76
N ARG A 73 8.83 0.99 32.01
CA ARG A 73 9.14 0.52 30.66
C ARG A 73 9.43 -0.98 30.68
N ASN A 74 8.58 -1.76 30.02
CA ASN A 74 8.74 -3.20 29.94
C ASN A 74 10.02 -3.54 29.14
N ALA A 75 10.96 -4.24 29.80
CA ALA A 75 12.26 -4.59 29.23
C ALA A 75 12.18 -5.56 28.03
N ALA A 76 11.02 -6.19 27.81
CA ALA A 76 10.78 -7.08 26.67
C ALA A 76 10.48 -6.35 25.35
N TRP A 77 10.23 -5.03 25.38
CA TRP A 77 9.95 -4.26 24.17
C TRP A 77 11.23 -3.64 23.59
N PRO A 78 11.43 -3.74 22.26
CA PRO A 78 12.52 -3.05 21.57
C PRO A 78 12.56 -1.56 21.89
N ASN A 79 13.76 -0.97 21.80
CA ASN A 79 13.93 0.47 21.90
C ASN A 79 13.34 1.15 20.66
N ASP A 80 12.39 2.06 20.87
CA ASP A 80 11.86 2.92 19.81
C ASP A 80 12.96 3.89 19.31
N PRO A 81 13.31 3.87 18.01
CA PRO A 81 14.35 4.74 17.45
C PRO A 81 14.00 6.23 17.57
N ASP A 82 12.73 6.61 17.54
CA ASP A 82 12.32 8.02 17.63
C ASP A 82 12.50 8.57 19.05
N VAL A 83 12.25 7.73 20.06
CA VAL A 83 12.51 8.08 21.47
C VAL A 83 14.01 8.19 21.74
N GLN A 84 14.82 7.32 21.12
CA GLN A 84 16.28 7.42 21.21
C GLN A 84 16.80 8.69 20.54
N ARG A 85 16.34 8.99 19.32
CA ARG A 85 16.70 10.23 18.61
C ARG A 85 16.38 11.47 19.45
N ARG A 86 15.19 11.53 20.05
CA ARG A 86 14.79 12.64 20.94
C ARG A 86 15.69 12.77 22.17
N LYS A 87 16.13 11.65 22.74
CA LYS A 87 17.07 11.65 23.88
C LYS A 87 18.46 12.12 23.47
N ASP A 88 18.94 11.67 22.32
CA ASP A 88 20.25 12.07 21.78
C ASP A 88 20.26 13.57 21.39
N GLU A 89 19.15 14.08 20.87
CA GLU A 89 18.96 15.52 20.61
C GLU A 89 18.91 16.34 21.91
N ALA A 90 18.23 15.83 22.94
CA ALA A 90 18.12 16.50 24.24
C ALA A 90 19.42 16.44 25.06
N SER A 91 20.27 15.44 24.80
CA SER A 91 21.56 15.23 25.47
C SER A 91 22.65 15.01 24.43
N PRO A 92 23.05 16.08 23.69
CA PRO A 92 24.10 15.96 22.70
C PRO A 92 25.38 15.51 23.41
N ARG A 93 25.82 14.28 23.13
CA ARG A 93 27.07 13.77 23.69
C ARG A 93 28.19 14.70 23.24
N ARG A 94 28.98 15.18 24.21
CA ARG A 94 30.19 15.95 23.90
C ARG A 94 31.06 15.08 23.00
N TYR A 95 31.49 15.61 21.86
CA TYR A 95 32.42 14.92 20.98
C TYR A 95 33.67 14.54 21.79
N VAL A 96 33.85 13.25 22.03
CA VAL A 96 35.07 12.68 22.57
C VAL A 96 35.84 12.15 21.37
N PRO A 97 36.99 12.73 21.02
CA PRO A 97 37.82 12.15 19.97
C PRO A 97 38.17 10.71 20.38
N ALA A 98 38.10 9.77 19.44
CA ALA A 98 38.46 8.39 19.69
C ALA A 98 39.87 8.31 20.33
N ASP A 99 40.01 7.52 21.38
CA ASP A 99 41.31 7.28 22.02
C ASP A 99 42.29 6.78 20.96
N GLY A 100 43.41 7.50 20.81
CA GLY A 100 44.40 7.31 19.74
C GLY A 100 44.44 8.43 18.69
N LEU A 101 43.38 9.24 18.53
CA LEU A 101 43.44 10.40 17.61
C LEU A 101 44.25 11.57 18.19
N ARG A 102 44.33 11.66 19.52
CA ARG A 102 45.10 12.70 20.23
C ARG A 102 46.59 12.42 20.28
N ASP A 103 46.98 11.15 20.20
CA ASP A 103 48.37 10.70 20.31
C ASP A 103 49.01 10.38 18.96
N ASN A 104 48.35 10.72 17.85
CA ASN A 104 48.96 10.60 16.53
C ASN A 104 50.06 11.68 16.37
N PRO A 105 51.34 11.31 16.27
CA PRO A 105 52.39 12.29 16.02
C PRO A 105 52.12 12.96 14.68
N ILE A 106 51.95 14.29 14.70
CA ILE A 106 51.85 15.08 13.48
C ILE A 106 53.19 14.98 12.76
N LEU A 107 53.22 14.31 11.61
CA LEU A 107 54.42 14.17 10.81
C LEU A 107 54.86 15.55 10.29
N SER A 108 56.14 15.89 10.44
CA SER A 108 56.69 17.10 9.83
C SER A 108 56.69 17.01 8.30
N ALA A 109 56.73 18.14 7.60
CA ALA A 109 56.83 18.16 6.14
C ALA A 109 58.03 17.32 5.61
N ARG A 110 59.13 17.26 6.38
CA ARG A 110 60.29 16.42 6.08
C ARG A 110 60.03 14.93 6.29
N GLU A 111 59.26 14.52 7.31
CA GLU A 111 58.84 13.10 7.45
C GLU A 111 57.98 12.66 6.26
N ILE A 112 57.03 13.50 5.84
CA ILE A 112 56.13 13.21 4.71
C ILE A 112 56.93 13.04 3.42
N GLN A 113 57.93 13.90 3.19
CA GLN A 113 58.79 13.84 2.00
C GLN A 113 59.68 12.59 1.97
N ARG A 114 60.12 12.08 3.12
CA ARG A 114 60.98 10.87 3.20
C ARG A 114 60.33 9.62 2.63
N GLY A 115 59.00 9.52 2.65
CA GLY A 115 58.25 8.40 2.05
C GLY A 115 57.99 8.52 0.55
N ARG A 116 58.35 9.65 -0.08
CA ARG A 116 58.02 9.93 -1.48
C ARG A 116 59.12 9.41 -2.40
N THR A 117 59.00 8.15 -2.83
CA THR A 117 59.90 7.58 -3.85
C THR A 117 59.32 7.79 -5.25
N LEU A 118 60.16 8.23 -6.20
CA LEU A 118 59.78 8.48 -7.61
C LEU A 118 59.21 7.26 -8.33
N ASN A 119 59.61 6.06 -7.87
CA ASN A 119 59.11 4.76 -8.34
C ASN A 119 58.56 3.96 -7.16
N ALA A 120 57.72 4.57 -6.32
CA ALA A 120 56.90 3.76 -5.43
C ALA A 120 56.10 2.82 -6.34
N PRO A 121 56.22 1.48 -6.23
CA PRO A 121 55.22 0.64 -6.84
C PRO A 121 53.91 1.16 -6.24
N MET A 122 53.03 1.68 -7.09
CA MET A 122 51.63 1.71 -6.73
C MET A 122 51.35 0.23 -6.53
N GLN A 123 51.46 -0.22 -5.28
CA GLN A 123 50.74 -1.38 -4.85
C GLN A 123 49.31 -0.95 -5.13
N ALA A 124 48.86 -1.25 -6.35
CA ALA A 124 47.73 -2.10 -6.51
C ALA A 124 47.93 -3.25 -5.53
N THR A 125 47.73 -2.97 -4.24
CA THR A 125 46.85 -3.79 -3.46
C THR A 125 45.71 -3.98 -4.44
N ALA A 126 45.70 -5.13 -5.12
CA ALA A 126 44.46 -5.76 -5.52
C ALA A 126 43.58 -5.44 -4.33
N ARG A 127 42.66 -4.47 -4.49
CA ARG A 127 41.82 -4.01 -3.38
C ARG A 127 41.38 -5.34 -2.81
N PRO A 128 41.76 -5.71 -1.56
CA PRO A 128 41.21 -6.94 -1.02
C PRO A 128 39.73 -6.73 -1.27
N VAL A 129 39.09 -7.63 -2.02
CA VAL A 129 37.65 -7.56 -2.23
C VAL A 129 37.15 -7.60 -0.80
N ARG A 130 36.96 -6.41 -0.22
CA ARG A 130 36.56 -6.28 1.16
C ARG A 130 35.12 -6.67 0.96
N GLU A 131 34.81 -7.90 1.33
CA GLU A 131 33.43 -8.37 1.47
C GLU A 131 32.57 -7.33 2.21
N ASN A 132 33.23 -6.43 2.97
CA ASN A 132 32.69 -5.27 3.65
C ASN A 132 33.10 -3.90 3.08
N ASP A 133 32.98 -3.64 1.77
CA ASP A 133 32.98 -2.25 1.27
C ASP A 133 31.62 -1.60 1.62
N VAL A 134 31.66 -0.42 2.25
CA VAL A 134 30.47 0.36 2.60
C VAL A 134 29.68 0.71 1.35
N TYR A 135 30.38 0.95 0.23
CA TYR A 135 29.71 1.26 -1.02
C TYR A 135 28.87 0.09 -1.51
N ASP A 136 29.45 -1.12 -1.60
CA ASP A 136 28.75 -2.29 -2.14
C ASP A 136 27.66 -2.82 -1.21
N ASN A 137 27.87 -2.77 0.11
CA ASN A 137 26.91 -3.32 1.07
C ASN A 137 25.80 -2.34 1.48
N VAL A 138 26.09 -1.04 1.53
CA VAL A 138 25.15 -0.02 2.05
C VAL A 138 24.67 0.89 0.94
N ILE A 139 25.57 1.53 0.19
CA ILE A 139 25.20 2.61 -0.74
C ILE A 139 24.61 2.06 -2.05
N GLY A 140 25.19 0.98 -2.58
CA GLY A 140 24.80 0.36 -3.84
C GLY A 140 23.33 -0.08 -3.85
N PRO A 141 22.89 -0.91 -2.89
CA PRO A 141 21.50 -1.37 -2.80
C PRO A 141 20.50 -0.21 -2.65
N ILE A 142 20.83 0.80 -1.83
CA ILE A 142 19.98 2.00 -1.65
C ILE A 142 19.84 2.76 -2.97
N ARG A 143 20.94 2.94 -3.71
CA ARG A 143 20.92 3.65 -4.99
C ARG A 143 20.08 2.89 -6.02
N ILE A 144 20.29 1.57 -6.14
CA ILE A 144 19.54 0.71 -7.06
C ILE A 144 18.05 0.74 -6.72
N GLY A 145 17.70 0.58 -5.43
CA GLY A 145 16.31 0.65 -4.97
C GLY A 145 15.65 2.00 -5.28
N ARG A 146 16.38 3.10 -5.09
CA ARG A 146 15.91 4.45 -5.43
C ARG A 146 15.68 4.63 -6.93
N GLU A 147 16.63 4.20 -7.76
CA GLU A 147 16.52 4.28 -9.22
C GLU A 147 15.39 3.41 -9.75
N GLN A 148 15.22 2.21 -9.18
CA GLN A 148 14.14 1.32 -9.55
C GLN A 148 12.76 1.88 -9.15
N ALA A 149 12.64 2.45 -7.95
CA ALA A 149 11.43 3.16 -7.52
C ALA A 149 11.10 4.35 -8.42
N ALA A 150 12.11 5.13 -8.83
CA ALA A 150 11.93 6.22 -9.77
C ALA A 150 11.37 5.73 -11.12
N LYS A 151 11.95 4.66 -11.68
CA LYS A 151 11.46 4.03 -12.92
C LYS A 151 10.01 3.55 -12.80
N TYR A 152 9.64 2.92 -11.68
CA TYR A 152 8.25 2.49 -11.46
C TYR A 152 7.28 3.67 -11.36
N ASN A 153 7.70 4.79 -10.78
CA ASN A 153 6.89 6.00 -10.71
C ASN A 153 6.74 6.66 -12.08
N GLU A 154 7.80 6.70 -12.89
CA GLU A 154 7.77 7.20 -14.26
C GLU A 154 6.81 6.37 -15.13
N GLN A 155 6.95 5.04 -15.11
CA GLN A 155 6.04 4.12 -15.81
C GLN A 155 4.59 4.30 -15.34
N ALA A 156 4.37 4.49 -14.03
CA ALA A 156 3.04 4.74 -13.50
C ALA A 156 2.46 6.07 -14.01
N GLN A 157 3.28 7.12 -14.17
CA GLN A 157 2.86 8.40 -14.74
C GLN A 157 2.56 8.31 -16.23
N GLU A 158 3.36 7.56 -16.99
CA GLU A 158 3.14 7.34 -18.44
C GLU A 158 1.86 6.55 -18.71
N ALA A 159 1.48 5.65 -17.81
CA ALA A 159 0.23 4.90 -17.90
C ALA A 159 -1.02 5.75 -17.59
N LEU A 160 -0.87 6.98 -17.06
CA LEU A 160 -2.00 7.86 -16.76
C LEU A 160 -2.56 8.45 -18.05
N LYS A 161 -3.79 8.08 -18.38
CA LYS A 161 -4.57 8.72 -19.45
C LYS A 161 -5.37 9.88 -18.89
N TYR A 162 -5.45 10.95 -19.66
CA TYR A 162 -6.25 12.11 -19.31
C TYR A 162 -7.75 11.75 -19.23
N GLY A 163 -8.39 12.10 -18.11
CA GLY A 163 -9.82 11.88 -17.88
C GLY A 163 -10.21 10.43 -17.50
N GLU A 164 -9.27 9.49 -17.51
CA GLU A 164 -9.49 8.10 -17.09
C GLU A 164 -8.96 7.88 -15.66
N GLU A 165 -9.64 7.04 -14.89
CA GLU A 165 -9.19 6.70 -13.55
C GLU A 165 -8.06 5.66 -13.58
N PRO A 166 -6.96 5.87 -12.85
CA PRO A 166 -5.88 4.88 -12.77
C PRO A 166 -6.34 3.58 -12.09
N PRO A 167 -5.87 2.41 -12.55
CA PRO A 167 -6.21 1.15 -11.92
C PRO A 167 -5.68 1.10 -10.48
N ARG A 168 -6.47 0.51 -9.57
CA ARG A 168 -6.09 0.31 -8.17
C ARG A 168 -4.93 -0.69 -8.06
N ARG A 169 -3.86 -0.31 -7.38
CA ARG A 169 -2.63 -1.11 -7.17
C ARG A 169 -2.46 -1.60 -5.73
N THR A 170 -2.88 -0.82 -4.74
CA THR A 170 -2.71 -1.18 -3.32
C THR A 170 -4.01 -1.03 -2.52
N LEU A 171 -4.06 -1.64 -1.33
CA LEU A 171 -5.24 -1.58 -0.48
C LEU A 171 -5.49 -0.22 0.15
N THR A 172 -4.45 0.59 0.25
CA THR A 172 -4.49 1.98 0.73
C THR A 172 -5.08 2.95 -0.29
N GLU A 173 -5.14 2.56 -1.56
CA GLU A 173 -5.79 3.36 -2.59
C GLU A 173 -7.31 3.20 -2.52
N PRO A 174 -8.06 4.28 -2.79
CA PRO A 174 -9.51 4.22 -2.79
C PRO A 174 -10.02 3.17 -3.81
N PRO A 175 -11.23 2.65 -3.59
CA PRO A 175 -11.89 1.79 -4.56
C PRO A 175 -12.02 2.47 -5.93
N THR A 176 -12.15 1.65 -6.98
CA THR A 176 -12.38 2.13 -8.35
C THR A 176 -13.64 2.99 -8.43
N GLY A 177 -13.56 4.14 -9.07
CA GLY A 177 -14.64 5.12 -9.26
C GLY A 177 -14.41 6.42 -8.49
N TYR A 178 -13.57 6.40 -7.46
CA TYR A 178 -13.39 7.53 -6.53
C TYR A 178 -12.31 8.51 -6.96
N ARG A 179 -11.41 8.12 -7.85
CA ARG A 179 -10.38 9.03 -8.40
C ARG A 179 -10.83 9.71 -9.69
N ARG A 180 -12.01 9.38 -10.22
CA ARG A 180 -12.57 10.06 -11.39
C ARG A 180 -13.18 11.41 -10.98
N PRO A 181 -12.75 12.54 -11.58
CA PRO A 181 -13.39 13.82 -11.35
C PRO A 181 -14.85 13.83 -11.84
N ALA A 182 -15.67 14.70 -11.26
CA ALA A 182 -17.04 14.91 -11.72
C ALA A 182 -17.06 15.41 -13.18
N ALA A 183 -18.11 15.09 -13.94
CA ALA A 183 -18.21 15.46 -15.36
C ALA A 183 -18.13 16.97 -15.62
N THR A 184 -18.48 17.78 -14.62
CA THR A 184 -18.45 19.26 -14.68
C THR A 184 -17.17 19.86 -14.09
N ALA A 185 -16.29 19.06 -13.50
CA ALA A 185 -15.05 19.55 -12.92
C ALA A 185 -14.05 19.88 -14.02
N ALA A 186 -13.43 21.06 -13.94
CA ALA A 186 -12.36 21.43 -14.84
C ALA A 186 -11.12 20.55 -14.58
N ILE A 187 -10.70 19.80 -15.58
CA ILE A 187 -9.46 19.01 -15.56
C ILE A 187 -8.46 19.79 -16.43
N GLY A 188 -7.35 20.22 -15.84
CA GLY A 188 -6.26 20.84 -16.62
C GLY A 188 -5.54 19.78 -17.46
N PRO A 189 -4.93 20.13 -18.60
CA PRO A 189 -4.43 19.17 -19.60
C PRO A 189 -3.41 18.15 -19.04
N GLY A 190 -2.83 18.35 -17.85
CA GLY A 190 -1.92 17.38 -17.25
C GLY A 190 -0.70 17.10 -18.14
N LYS A 191 0.09 16.08 -17.79
CA LYS A 191 1.30 15.70 -18.56
C LYS A 191 0.96 14.98 -19.88
N GLY A 192 -0.21 14.32 -19.95
CA GLY A 192 -0.62 13.49 -21.09
C GLY A 192 -1.98 13.86 -21.69
N GLY A 193 -2.54 15.02 -21.37
CA GLY A 193 -3.79 15.49 -21.98
C GLY A 193 -3.55 16.38 -23.21
N PRO A 194 -4.64 16.89 -23.79
CA PRO A 194 -4.59 17.61 -25.05
C PRO A 194 -3.71 18.85 -24.95
N VAL A 195 -2.68 18.94 -25.79
CA VAL A 195 -1.88 20.16 -25.92
C VAL A 195 -2.49 20.98 -27.04
N GLU A 196 -2.81 22.25 -26.74
CA GLU A 196 -3.22 23.20 -27.78
C GLU A 196 -2.09 23.39 -28.78
N ASP A 197 -2.35 23.17 -30.06
CA ASP A 197 -1.38 23.44 -31.11
C ASP A 197 -1.22 24.95 -31.29
N LYS A 198 -0.11 25.47 -30.77
CA LYS A 198 0.26 26.89 -30.86
C LYS A 198 0.89 27.25 -32.21
N GLN A 199 1.14 26.29 -33.10
CA GLN A 199 1.67 26.55 -34.44
C GLN A 199 0.58 26.88 -35.46
N ALA A 200 -0.69 26.64 -35.14
CA ALA A 200 -1.86 27.01 -35.95
C ALA A 200 -2.06 28.52 -36.16
N VAL A 201 -1.13 29.38 -35.70
CA VAL A 201 -1.15 30.82 -36.01
C VAL A 201 -1.15 31.07 -37.53
N GLY A 202 -0.54 30.18 -38.32
CA GLY A 202 -0.64 30.24 -39.79
C GLY A 202 -2.07 30.03 -40.32
N GLU A 203 -2.83 29.12 -39.72
CA GLU A 203 -4.20 28.79 -40.14
C GLU A 203 -5.23 29.82 -39.68
N ARG A 204 -5.07 30.37 -38.47
CA ARG A 204 -5.94 31.45 -37.96
C ARG A 204 -5.81 32.72 -38.80
N ASN A 205 -4.59 33.07 -39.21
CA ASN A 205 -4.36 34.21 -40.10
C ASN A 205 -4.90 33.98 -41.52
N PHE A 206 -4.90 32.73 -42.02
CA PHE A 206 -5.51 32.37 -43.30
C PHE A 206 -7.04 32.49 -43.25
N ALA A 207 -7.68 32.05 -42.15
CA ALA A 207 -9.11 32.19 -41.93
C ALA A 207 -9.55 33.66 -41.73
N GLU A 208 -8.70 34.48 -41.12
CA GLU A 208 -8.91 35.94 -40.96
C GLU A 208 -8.50 36.76 -42.20
N GLY A 209 -8.04 36.10 -43.27
CA GLY A 209 -7.65 36.76 -44.53
C GLY A 209 -6.39 37.62 -44.44
N ARG A 210 -5.61 37.53 -43.36
CA ARG A 210 -4.32 38.19 -43.22
C ARG A 210 -3.23 37.30 -43.81
N GLY A 211 -2.78 37.65 -45.01
CA GLY A 211 -1.65 36.98 -45.66
C GLY A 211 -0.37 37.03 -44.81
N PRO A 212 0.57 36.08 -45.01
CA PRO A 212 1.81 36.02 -44.24
C PRO A 212 2.60 37.32 -44.41
N VAL A 213 2.94 37.98 -43.30
CA VAL A 213 3.76 39.19 -43.29
C VAL A 213 5.18 38.80 -43.69
N MET A 214 5.50 38.99 -44.97
CA MET A 214 6.86 38.86 -45.47
C MET A 214 7.73 39.96 -44.84
N ARG A 215 8.76 39.57 -44.08
CA ARG A 215 9.76 40.52 -43.58
C ARG A 215 10.67 40.92 -44.75
N PRO A 216 10.85 42.22 -45.05
CA PRO A 216 11.90 42.64 -45.97
C PRO A 216 13.28 42.36 -45.35
N GLN A 217 14.22 41.95 -46.20
CA GLN A 217 15.60 41.62 -45.83
C GLN A 217 16.40 42.84 -45.40
#